data_AF-A0A2A7MRL2-F1
#
_entry.id   AF-A0A2A7MRL2-F1
#
_cell.length_a   1.000
_cell.length_b   1.000
_cell.length_c   1.000
_cell.angle_alpha   90.00
_cell.angle_beta   90.00
_cell.angle_gamma   90.00
#
_symmetry.space_group_name_H-M   'P 1'
#
loop_
_entity.id
_entity.type
_entity.pdbx_description
1 polymer ?
#
loop_
_entity_poly.entity_id
_entity_poly.type
_entity_poly.pdbx_seq_one_letter_code
_entity_poly.pdbx_strand_id
1 'polypeptide(L)'
;MIRIAQLSLVLAAGALWVASRMTWVVVDSFDGLGQPESTALNGAAWSTALVPLALMLLAGVLKSTVGPRWQQRVLAVILGAMCAAMAYLAISLWVVPDVAVRAAGLADVPVADLLGTQRHYGGAVVTLAAAVLTLVGAVLLMRAPGRGRSDNAKYEAPARRREAARREAGAGADMSERMMWDALDEGRDPTKSDTEGR
;
A
#
# COMPACT_ATOMS: atom_id res chain seq x y z
N MET A 1 1.65 5.53 13.97
CA MET A 1 1.36 4.39 13.07
C MET A 1 1.29 4.78 11.60
N ILE A 2 0.39 5.69 11.19
CA ILE A 2 0.23 6.06 9.76
C ILE A 2 1.53 6.59 9.13
N ARG A 3 2.26 7.50 9.80
CA ARG A 3 3.55 8.02 9.28
C ARG A 3 4.61 6.94 9.06
N ILE A 4 4.64 5.93 9.92
CA ILE A 4 5.59 4.80 9.80
C ILE A 4 5.20 3.94 8.59
N ALA A 5 3.90 3.69 8.39
CA ALA A 5 3.41 2.98 7.22
C ALA A 5 3.71 3.74 5.92
N GLN A 6 3.56 5.07 5.93
CA GLN A 6 3.91 5.91 4.79
C GLN A 6 5.40 5.86 4.50
N LEU A 7 6.25 5.98 5.52
CA LEU A 7 7.69 5.88 5.36
C LEU A 7 8.11 4.51 4.78
N SER A 8 7.52 3.41 5.26
CA SER A 8 7.84 2.08 4.74
C SER A 8 7.42 1.92 3.27
N LEU A 9 6.27 2.50 2.87
CA LEU A 9 5.83 2.50 1.47
C LEU A 9 6.72 3.36 0.57
N VAL A 10 7.20 4.52 1.04
CA VAL A 10 8.15 5.36 0.29
C VAL A 10 9.48 4.62 0.10
N LEU A 11 9.99 3.98 1.17
CA LEU A 11 11.21 3.18 1.09
C LEU A 11 11.04 1.98 0.13
N ALA A 12 9.88 1.30 0.17
CA ALA A 12 9.57 0.22 -0.77
C ALA A 12 9.53 0.72 -2.23
N ALA A 13 8.90 1.87 -2.48
CA ALA A 13 8.86 2.48 -3.81
C ALA A 13 10.27 2.85 -4.32
N GLY A 14 11.11 3.44 -3.46
CA GLY A 14 12.50 3.73 -3.78
C GLY A 14 13.31 2.47 -4.08
N ALA A 15 13.12 1.41 -3.29
CA ALA A 15 13.76 0.12 -3.51
C ALA A 15 13.35 -0.52 -4.85
N LEU A 16 12.05 -0.49 -5.21
CA LEU A 16 11.59 -0.96 -6.53
C LEU A 16 12.18 -0.15 -7.67
N TRP A 17 12.28 1.17 -7.51
CA TRP A 17 12.90 2.02 -8.52
C TRP A 17 14.38 1.65 -8.72
N VAL A 18 15.13 1.47 -7.63
CA VAL A 18 16.53 1.01 -7.67
C VAL A 18 16.63 -0.37 -8.34
N ALA A 19 15.78 -1.32 -7.93
CA ALA A 19 15.75 -2.66 -8.51
C ALA A 19 15.47 -2.65 -10.02
N SER A 20 14.68 -1.69 -10.51
CA SER A 20 14.41 -1.54 -11.95
C SER A 20 15.62 -1.05 -12.75
N ARG A 21 16.57 -0.36 -12.10
CA ARG A 21 17.82 0.12 -12.72
C ARG A 21 18.97 -0.90 -12.64
N MET A 22 18.91 -1.85 -11.71
CA MET A 22 19.93 -2.89 -11.57
C MET A 22 19.87 -3.88 -12.74
N THR A 23 21.01 -4.47 -13.09
CA THR A 23 21.11 -5.60 -14.02
C THR A 23 20.60 -6.87 -13.34
N TRP A 24 19.67 -7.57 -13.99
CA TRP A 24 19.11 -8.83 -13.48
C TRP A 24 19.64 -10.02 -14.26
N VAL A 25 19.82 -9.86 -15.57
CA VAL A 25 20.27 -10.92 -16.47
C VAL A 25 21.24 -10.33 -17.48
N VAL A 26 22.33 -11.04 -17.76
CA VAL A 26 23.24 -10.74 -18.86
C VAL A 26 23.12 -11.86 -19.88
N VAL A 27 22.99 -11.49 -21.14
CA VAL A 27 22.89 -12.41 -22.28
C VAL A 27 24.18 -12.31 -23.08
N ASP A 28 24.83 -13.44 -23.29
CA ASP A 28 26.00 -13.53 -24.15
C ASP A 28 25.60 -14.19 -25.47
N SER A 29 25.93 -13.54 -26.58
CA SER A 29 25.56 -13.96 -27.92
C SER A 29 26.70 -13.85 -28.93
N PHE A 30 26.64 -14.66 -29.97
CA PHE A 30 27.64 -14.69 -31.03
C PHE A 30 27.02 -15.09 -32.37
N ASP A 31 27.08 -14.17 -33.31
CA ASP A 31 26.51 -14.29 -34.66
C ASP A 31 27.44 -14.99 -35.67
N GLY A 32 28.66 -15.35 -35.27
CA GLY A 32 29.65 -15.97 -36.15
C GLY A 32 30.37 -15.00 -37.10
N LEU A 33 30.01 -13.71 -37.09
CA LEU A 33 30.57 -12.69 -37.97
C LEU A 33 31.46 -11.69 -37.20
N GLY A 34 31.16 -11.48 -35.91
CA GLY A 34 31.84 -10.51 -35.05
C GLY A 34 32.65 -11.11 -33.91
N GLN A 35 32.85 -10.32 -32.85
CA GLN A 35 33.26 -10.81 -31.54
C GLN A 35 32.01 -11.13 -30.70
N PRO A 36 32.11 -11.99 -29.68
CA PRO A 36 31.02 -12.21 -28.74
C PRO A 36 30.53 -10.91 -28.12
N GLU A 37 29.22 -10.72 -28.09
CA GLU A 37 28.56 -9.54 -27.52
C GLU A 37 27.82 -9.91 -26.23
N SER A 38 27.89 -9.03 -25.24
CA SER A 38 27.22 -9.18 -23.95
C SER A 38 26.19 -8.07 -23.74
N THR A 39 24.91 -8.44 -23.73
CA THR A 39 23.79 -7.50 -23.54
C THR A 39 23.24 -7.62 -22.12
N ALA A 40 23.31 -6.52 -21.37
CA ALA A 40 22.80 -6.44 -20.00
C ALA A 40 21.32 -6.03 -19.95
N LEU A 41 20.48 -6.92 -19.44
CA LEU A 41 19.06 -6.66 -19.18
C LEU A 41 18.86 -6.11 -17.77
N ASN A 42 18.42 -4.86 -17.69
CA ASN A 42 18.05 -4.25 -16.42
C ASN A 42 16.68 -4.75 -15.92
N GLY A 43 16.37 -4.47 -14.66
CA GLY A 43 15.12 -4.90 -14.04
C GLY A 43 13.88 -4.37 -14.75
N ALA A 44 13.92 -3.16 -15.31
CA ALA A 44 12.80 -2.59 -16.07
C ALA A 44 12.52 -3.34 -17.38
N ALA A 45 13.56 -3.80 -18.08
CA ALA A 45 13.44 -4.65 -19.26
C ALA A 45 12.97 -6.07 -18.86
N TRP A 46 13.49 -6.60 -17.75
CA TRP A 46 13.09 -7.91 -17.25
C TRP A 46 11.67 -7.95 -16.70
N SER A 47 11.20 -6.89 -16.05
CA SER A 47 9.87 -6.77 -15.48
C SER A 47 9.36 -5.35 -15.62
N THR A 48 8.51 -5.15 -16.61
CA THR A 48 7.83 -3.87 -16.89
C THR A 48 6.93 -3.41 -15.75
N ALA A 49 6.59 -4.30 -14.80
CA ALA A 49 5.74 -4.01 -13.66
C ALA A 49 6.46 -3.27 -12.51
N LEU A 50 7.80 -3.30 -12.43
CA LEU A 50 8.53 -2.71 -11.29
C LEU A 50 8.27 -1.21 -11.13
N VAL A 51 8.33 -0.46 -12.23
CA VAL A 51 8.14 1.01 -12.22
C VAL A 51 6.67 1.37 -11.92
N PRO A 52 5.66 0.79 -12.59
CA PRO A 52 4.25 1.01 -12.23
C PRO A 52 3.92 0.66 -10.78
N LEU A 53 4.44 -0.45 -10.26
CA LEU A 53 4.24 -0.83 -8.86
C LEU A 53 4.83 0.21 -7.91
N ALA A 54 6.05 0.73 -8.20
CA ALA A 54 6.64 1.80 -7.41
C ALA A 54 5.74 3.05 -7.38
N LEU A 55 5.18 3.45 -8.52
CA LEU A 55 4.26 4.58 -8.61
C LEU A 55 2.94 4.32 -7.85
N MET A 56 2.41 3.10 -7.91
CA MET A 56 1.22 2.71 -7.15
C MET A 56 1.45 2.75 -5.64
N LEU A 57 2.64 2.37 -5.15
CA LEU A 57 2.99 2.51 -3.74
C LEU A 57 3.03 3.98 -3.31
N LEU A 58 3.61 4.87 -4.12
CA LEU A 58 3.59 6.32 -3.88
C LEU A 58 2.17 6.90 -3.88
N ALA A 59 1.31 6.44 -4.80
CA ALA A 59 -0.10 6.81 -4.80
C ALA A 59 -0.81 6.31 -3.51
N GLY A 60 -0.46 5.12 -3.04
CA GLY A 60 -0.93 4.57 -1.76
C GLY A 60 -0.55 5.43 -0.56
N VAL A 61 0.66 6.00 -0.54
CA VAL A 61 1.11 6.97 0.47
C VAL A 61 0.16 8.17 0.51
N LEU A 62 -0.13 8.77 -0.64
CA LEU A 62 -1.07 9.89 -0.75
C LEU A 62 -2.46 9.50 -0.28
N LYS A 63 -3.00 8.37 -0.77
CA LYS A 63 -4.34 7.89 -0.39
C LYS A 63 -4.49 7.59 1.10
N SER A 64 -3.42 7.16 1.77
CA SER A 64 -3.46 6.85 3.19
C SER A 64 -3.75 8.05 4.09
N THR A 65 -3.63 9.28 3.57
CA THR A 65 -3.85 10.52 4.34
C THR A 65 -5.34 10.85 4.55
N VAL A 66 -6.22 10.45 3.62
CA VAL A 66 -7.62 10.88 3.57
C VAL A 66 -8.58 9.69 3.37
N GLY A 67 -9.70 9.71 4.09
CA GLY A 67 -10.87 8.86 3.84
C GLY A 67 -11.38 8.07 5.05
N PRO A 68 -12.60 7.49 4.94
CA PRO A 68 -13.20 6.68 5.99
C PRO A 68 -12.45 5.36 6.23
N ARG A 69 -12.68 4.75 7.39
CA ARG A 69 -12.00 3.52 7.85
C ARG A 69 -12.04 2.38 6.82
N TRP A 70 -13.18 2.15 6.18
CA TRP A 70 -13.34 1.04 5.22
C TRP A 70 -12.41 1.19 4.00
N GLN A 71 -12.24 2.42 3.49
CA GLN A 71 -11.33 2.68 2.37
C GLN A 71 -9.87 2.38 2.73
N GLN A 72 -9.47 2.62 3.98
CA GLN A 72 -8.13 2.31 4.45
C GLN A 72 -7.91 0.78 4.55
N ARG A 73 -8.97 0.01 4.86
CA ARG A 73 -8.91 -1.46 4.81
C ARG A 73 -8.79 -1.98 3.39
N VAL A 74 -9.58 -1.44 2.46
CA VAL A 74 -9.50 -1.78 1.03
C VAL A 74 -8.10 -1.46 0.48
N LEU A 75 -7.57 -0.28 0.80
CA LEU A 75 -6.20 0.10 0.41
C LEU A 75 -5.16 -0.89 0.95
N ALA A 76 -5.26 -1.29 2.22
CA ALA A 76 -4.35 -2.27 2.81
C ALA A 76 -4.42 -3.64 2.11
N VAL A 77 -5.61 -4.09 1.71
CA VAL A 77 -5.78 -5.33 0.93
C VAL A 77 -5.13 -5.20 -0.46
N ILE A 78 -5.33 -4.07 -1.14
CA ILE A 78 -4.71 -3.79 -2.45
C ILE A 78 -3.18 -3.81 -2.33
N LEU A 79 -2.61 -3.15 -1.31
CA LEU A 79 -1.17 -3.16 -1.06
C LEU A 79 -0.65 -4.56 -0.73
N GLY A 80 -1.45 -5.37 -0.02
CA GLY A 80 -1.15 -6.79 0.21
C GLY A 80 -1.09 -7.61 -1.09
N ALA A 81 -2.01 -7.37 -2.02
CA ALA A 81 -1.98 -8.00 -3.34
C ALA A 81 -0.75 -7.55 -4.15
N MET A 82 -0.39 -6.27 -4.10
CA MET A 82 0.84 -5.77 -4.71
C MET A 82 2.09 -6.43 -4.10
N CYS A 83 2.12 -6.63 -2.78
CA CYS A 83 3.20 -7.38 -2.12
C CYS A 83 3.34 -8.79 -2.69
N ALA A 84 2.23 -9.52 -2.86
CA ALA A 84 2.27 -10.85 -3.46
C ALA A 84 2.81 -10.81 -4.91
N ALA A 85 2.39 -9.82 -5.70
CA ALA A 85 2.92 -9.62 -7.06
C ALA A 85 4.43 -9.34 -7.06
N MET A 86 4.93 -8.47 -6.18
CA MET A 86 6.37 -8.19 -6.05
C MET A 86 7.16 -9.42 -5.63
N ALA A 87 6.67 -10.17 -4.65
CA ALA A 87 7.30 -11.39 -4.17
C ALA A 87 7.36 -12.45 -5.29
N TYR A 88 6.27 -12.61 -6.04
CA TYR A 88 6.24 -13.49 -7.21
C TYR A 88 7.31 -13.11 -8.24
N LEU A 89 7.40 -11.82 -8.61
CA LEU A 89 8.41 -11.35 -9.57
C LEU A 89 9.84 -11.63 -9.09
N ALA A 90 10.13 -11.35 -7.81
CA ALA A 90 11.45 -11.61 -7.23
C ALA A 90 11.79 -13.12 -7.20
N ILE A 91 10.88 -13.95 -6.69
CA ILE A 91 11.09 -15.39 -6.52
C ILE A 91 11.17 -16.10 -7.88
N SER A 92 10.41 -15.63 -8.87
CA SER A 92 10.41 -16.23 -10.22
C SER A 92 11.81 -16.25 -10.85
N LEU A 93 12.67 -15.27 -10.56
CA LEU A 93 14.05 -15.26 -11.06
C LEU A 93 14.91 -16.40 -10.50
N TRP A 94 14.63 -16.86 -9.28
CA TRP A 94 15.31 -18.00 -8.67
C TRP A 94 14.75 -19.34 -9.14
N VAL A 95 13.42 -19.44 -9.17
CA VAL A 95 12.73 -20.72 -9.36
C VAL A 95 12.67 -21.14 -10.82
N VAL A 96 12.57 -20.19 -11.76
CA VAL A 96 12.42 -20.54 -13.18
C VAL A 96 13.76 -21.06 -13.73
N PRO A 97 13.79 -22.30 -14.25
CA PRO A 97 15.02 -22.89 -14.78
C PRO A 97 15.40 -22.28 -16.13
N ASP A 98 14.45 -22.00 -17.01
CA ASP A 98 14.70 -21.58 -18.39
C ASP A 98 14.58 -20.05 -18.57
N VAL A 99 15.58 -19.34 -18.04
CA VAL A 99 15.67 -17.87 -18.14
C VAL A 99 16.22 -17.45 -19.52
N ALA A 100 16.97 -18.34 -20.17
CA ALA A 100 17.68 -18.12 -21.43
C ALA A 100 16.77 -17.69 -22.59
N VAL A 101 15.68 -18.43 -22.84
CA VAL A 101 14.75 -18.14 -23.95
C VAL A 101 14.08 -16.78 -23.78
N ARG A 102 13.65 -16.48 -22.55
CA ARG A 102 13.04 -15.19 -22.23
C ARG A 102 14.05 -14.05 -22.35
N ALA A 103 15.28 -14.26 -21.90
CA ALA A 103 16.34 -13.27 -21.97
C ALA A 103 16.73 -12.97 -23.43
N ALA A 104 16.87 -14.00 -24.27
CA ALA A 104 17.13 -13.84 -25.70
C ALA A 104 16.03 -13.01 -26.39
N GLY A 105 14.75 -13.33 -26.12
CA GLY A 105 13.62 -12.57 -26.66
C GLY A 105 13.51 -11.14 -26.13
N LEU A 106 14.01 -10.83 -24.94
CA LEU A 106 14.06 -9.46 -24.41
C LEU A 106 15.29 -8.67 -24.90
N ALA A 107 16.34 -9.37 -25.32
CA ALA A 107 17.54 -8.80 -25.91
C ALA A 107 17.46 -8.69 -27.44
N ASP A 108 16.34 -9.12 -28.05
CA ASP A 108 16.16 -9.24 -29.50
C ASP A 108 17.26 -10.07 -30.21
N VAL A 109 17.77 -11.10 -29.51
CA VAL A 109 18.82 -12.00 -30.03
C VAL A 109 18.20 -13.35 -30.46
N PRO A 110 18.55 -13.89 -31.64
CA PRO A 110 18.16 -15.25 -32.03
C PRO A 110 18.65 -16.30 -31.04
N VAL A 111 17.78 -17.24 -30.67
CA VAL A 111 18.14 -18.32 -29.70
C VAL A 111 19.29 -19.19 -30.23
N ALA A 112 19.49 -19.26 -31.55
CA ALA A 112 20.59 -20.00 -32.17
C ALA A 112 21.98 -19.37 -31.90
N ASP A 113 22.03 -18.07 -31.67
CA ASP A 113 23.26 -17.30 -31.44
C ASP A 113 23.57 -17.17 -29.95
N LEU A 114 22.79 -17.81 -29.09
CA LEU A 114 22.89 -17.72 -27.64
C LEU A 114 24.05 -18.57 -27.13
N LEU A 115 25.07 -17.93 -26.55
CA LEU A 115 26.20 -18.61 -25.91
C LEU A 115 25.90 -18.95 -24.45
N GLY A 116 25.19 -18.05 -23.74
CA GLY A 116 24.96 -18.20 -22.33
C GLY A 116 24.06 -17.14 -21.72
N THR A 117 23.67 -17.34 -20.47
CA THR A 117 22.88 -16.39 -19.71
C THR A 117 23.33 -16.38 -18.25
N GLN A 118 23.73 -15.22 -17.75
CA GLN A 118 24.14 -15.05 -16.36
C GLN A 118 23.06 -14.35 -15.56
N ARG A 119 22.77 -14.85 -14.35
CA ARG A 119 21.75 -14.28 -13.44
C ARG A 119 22.41 -13.43 -12.36
N HIS A 120 21.87 -12.24 -12.15
CA HIS A 120 22.25 -11.32 -11.08
C HIS A 120 21.08 -11.14 -10.13
N TYR A 121 21.19 -11.74 -8.94
CA TYR A 121 20.10 -11.77 -7.97
C TYR A 121 19.94 -10.50 -7.13
N GLY A 122 20.86 -9.53 -7.24
CA GLY A 122 20.82 -8.31 -6.45
C GLY A 122 19.49 -7.55 -6.59
N GLY A 123 19.02 -7.38 -7.83
CA GLY A 123 17.73 -6.74 -8.09
C GLY A 123 16.53 -7.52 -7.53
N ALA A 124 16.54 -8.86 -7.63
CA ALA A 124 15.49 -9.70 -7.06
C ALA A 124 15.43 -9.61 -5.52
N VAL A 125 16.59 -9.62 -4.85
CA VAL A 125 16.68 -9.44 -3.39
C VAL A 125 16.10 -8.09 -2.96
N VAL A 126 16.46 -7.00 -3.66
CA VAL A 126 15.93 -5.66 -3.37
C VAL A 126 14.40 -5.62 -3.58
N THR A 127 13.90 -6.28 -4.62
CA THR A 127 12.47 -6.38 -4.91
C THR A 127 11.73 -7.14 -3.80
N LEU A 128 12.33 -8.22 -3.28
CA LEU A 128 11.76 -8.97 -2.16
C LEU A 128 11.76 -8.14 -0.87
N ALA A 129 12.83 -7.37 -0.59
CA ALA A 129 12.86 -6.45 0.53
C ALA A 129 11.76 -5.36 0.41
N ALA A 130 11.54 -4.83 -0.80
CA ALA A 130 10.44 -3.90 -1.06
C ALA A 130 9.06 -4.54 -0.83
N ALA A 131 8.88 -5.82 -1.18
CA ALA A 131 7.65 -6.57 -0.89
C ALA A 131 7.40 -6.65 0.62
N VAL A 132 8.42 -6.99 1.41
CA VAL A 132 8.32 -7.04 2.88
C VAL A 132 7.97 -5.67 3.46
N LEU A 133 8.63 -4.60 3.02
CA LEU A 133 8.32 -3.23 3.45
C LEU A 133 6.88 -2.81 3.12
N THR A 134 6.39 -3.24 1.95
CA THR A 134 5.00 -3.00 1.54
C THR A 134 4.02 -3.77 2.42
N LEU A 135 4.32 -5.02 2.75
CA LEU A 135 3.51 -5.82 3.67
C LEU A 135 3.44 -5.19 5.05
N VAL A 136 4.57 -4.73 5.58
CA VAL A 136 4.62 -3.99 6.86
C VAL A 136 3.75 -2.74 6.79
N GLY A 137 3.84 -1.95 5.72
CA GLY A 137 3.00 -0.79 5.50
C GLY A 137 1.50 -1.14 5.46
N ALA A 138 1.13 -2.19 4.72
CA ALA A 138 -0.23 -2.69 4.62
C ALA A 138 -0.79 -3.14 5.99
N VAL A 139 -0.02 -3.92 6.76
CA VAL A 139 -0.41 -4.39 8.10
C VAL A 139 -0.57 -3.22 9.06
N LEU A 140 0.33 -2.23 9.01
CA LEU A 140 0.22 -1.03 9.86
C LEU A 140 -1.02 -0.20 9.51
N LEU A 141 -1.37 -0.05 8.23
CA LEU A 141 -2.62 0.58 7.81
C LEU A 141 -3.85 -0.22 8.23
N MET A 142 -3.77 -1.56 8.22
CA MET A 142 -4.82 -2.45 8.69
C MET A 142 -4.97 -2.45 10.22
N ARG A 143 -3.94 -2.05 10.97
CA ARG A 143 -4.01 -1.90 12.44
C ARG A 143 -4.27 -0.48 12.90
N ALA A 144 -4.11 0.53 12.04
CA ALA A 144 -4.29 1.92 12.42
C ALA A 144 -5.71 2.13 13.00
N PRO A 145 -5.84 2.71 14.21
CA PRO A 145 -7.12 3.10 14.75
C PRO A 145 -7.69 4.17 13.84
N GLY A 146 -8.90 3.99 13.33
CA GLY A 146 -9.50 5.09 12.57
C GLY A 146 -9.72 6.29 13.49
N ARG A 147 -9.67 7.49 12.94
CA ARG A 147 -10.04 8.72 13.64
C ARG A 147 -11.40 8.53 14.31
N GLY A 148 -11.41 8.63 15.64
CA GLY A 148 -12.57 8.36 16.49
C GLY A 148 -13.78 9.18 16.08
N ARG A 149 -14.98 8.69 16.42
CA ARG A 149 -16.26 9.41 16.30
C ARG A 149 -16.18 10.86 16.84
N SER A 150 -15.30 11.09 17.81
CA SER A 150 -15.06 12.37 18.48
C SER A 150 -14.50 13.49 17.57
N ASP A 151 -13.79 13.16 16.50
CA ASP A 151 -13.16 14.18 15.63
C ASP A 151 -14.18 14.86 14.69
N ASN A 152 -15.38 14.27 14.57
CA ASN A 152 -16.45 14.75 13.68
C ASN A 152 -17.65 15.35 14.42
N ALA A 153 -17.65 15.38 15.77
CA ALA A 153 -18.72 15.98 16.56
C ALA A 153 -18.87 17.49 16.30
N LYS A 154 -17.80 18.15 15.82
CA LYS A 154 -17.79 19.57 15.46
C LYS A 154 -18.52 19.88 14.13
N TYR A 155 -18.74 18.88 13.28
CA TYR A 155 -19.38 19.03 11.96
C TYR A 155 -20.56 18.08 11.76
N GLU A 156 -21.03 17.42 12.82
CA GLU A 156 -22.26 16.62 12.76
C GLU A 156 -23.46 17.56 12.59
N ALA A 157 -24.32 17.25 11.62
CA ALA A 157 -25.55 18.03 11.41
C ALA A 157 -26.34 18.10 12.74
N PRO A 158 -26.91 19.26 13.11
CA PRO A 158 -27.57 19.44 14.41
C PRO A 158 -28.60 18.35 14.73
N ALA A 159 -29.31 17.86 13.72
CA ALA A 159 -30.27 16.76 13.85
C ALA A 159 -29.65 15.43 14.32
N ARG A 160 -28.47 15.06 13.80
CA ARG A 160 -27.75 13.83 14.20
C ARG A 160 -27.22 13.94 15.63
N ARG A 161 -26.77 15.14 16.02
CA ARG A 161 -26.33 15.45 17.40
C ARG A 161 -27.49 15.30 18.39
N ARG A 162 -28.69 15.75 18.00
CA ARG A 162 -29.94 15.61 18.78
C ARG A 162 -30.36 14.15 18.96
N GLU A 163 -30.27 13.32 17.92
CA GLU A 163 -30.59 11.90 18.02
C GLU A 163 -29.60 11.14 18.91
N ALA A 164 -28.31 11.45 18.82
CA ALA A 164 -27.28 10.86 19.67
C ALA A 164 -27.48 11.25 21.14
N ALA A 165 -27.70 12.55 21.41
CA ALA A 165 -27.98 13.05 22.75
C ALA A 165 -29.26 12.44 23.35
N ARG A 166 -30.32 12.22 22.55
CA ARG A 166 -31.54 11.52 23.00
C ARG A 166 -31.28 10.06 23.37
N ARG A 167 -30.44 9.35 22.61
CA ARG A 167 -30.08 7.95 22.91
C ARG A 167 -29.22 7.83 24.16
N GLU A 168 -28.30 8.77 24.37
CA GLU A 168 -27.43 8.79 25.56
C GLU A 168 -28.19 9.20 26.83
N ALA A 169 -29.11 10.18 26.73
CA ALA A 169 -29.99 10.58 27.84
C ALA A 169 -30.95 9.45 28.26
N GLY A 170 -31.51 8.70 27.30
CA GLY A 170 -32.34 7.53 27.59
C GLY A 170 -31.56 6.32 28.15
N ALA A 171 -30.24 6.31 27.99
CA ALA A 171 -29.35 5.25 28.48
C ALA A 171 -28.77 5.54 29.88
N GLY A 172 -29.13 6.67 30.51
CA GLY A 172 -28.64 7.05 31.84
C GLY A 172 -27.14 7.36 31.89
N ALA A 173 -26.55 7.76 30.76
CA ALA A 173 -25.15 8.16 30.73
C ALA A 173 -24.96 9.54 31.37
N ASP A 174 -23.89 9.72 32.17
CA ASP A 174 -23.52 11.02 32.76
C ASP A 174 -23.41 12.08 31.67
N MET A 175 -24.29 13.08 31.70
CA MET A 175 -24.27 14.18 30.75
C MET A 175 -23.05 15.06 31.00
N SER A 176 -22.22 15.27 29.98
CA SER A 176 -21.12 16.23 30.09
C SER A 176 -21.67 17.65 30.29
N GLU A 177 -20.91 18.49 30.98
CA GLU A 177 -21.26 19.89 31.24
C GLU A 177 -21.68 20.66 29.97
N ARG A 178 -21.00 20.43 28.83
CA ARG A 178 -21.40 21.05 27.55
C ARG A 178 -22.76 20.60 27.05
N MET A 179 -23.14 19.35 27.31
CA MET A 179 -24.47 18.84 26.93
C MET A 179 -25.56 19.38 27.85
N MET A 180 -25.23 19.73 29.09
CA MET A 180 -26.14 20.41 30.02
C MET A 180 -26.42 21.85 29.56
N TRP A 181 -25.39 22.59 29.14
CA TRP A 181 -25.55 23.92 28.57
C TRP A 181 -26.30 23.90 27.23
N ASP A 182 -26.01 22.93 26.34
CA ASP A 182 -26.77 22.76 25.09
C ASP A 182 -28.25 22.45 25.35
N ALA A 183 -28.58 21.70 26.41
CA ALA A 183 -29.98 21.43 26.79
C ALA A 183 -30.71 22.68 27.27
N LEU A 184 -30.02 23.53 28.05
CA LEU A 184 -30.54 24.81 28.53
C LEU A 184 -30.83 25.79 27.39
N ASP A 185 -29.92 25.89 26.41
CA ASP A 185 -30.13 26.71 25.21
C ASP A 185 -31.33 26.21 24.36
N GLU A 186 -31.62 24.91 24.40
CA GLU A 186 -32.79 24.32 23.75
C GLU A 186 -34.08 24.42 24.61
N GLY A 187 -34.04 25.10 25.76
CA GLY A 187 -35.19 25.29 26.65
C GLY A 187 -35.63 24.01 27.38
N ARG A 188 -34.78 22.97 27.41
CA ARG A 188 -35.03 21.74 28.17
C ARG A 188 -34.27 21.80 29.48
N ASP A 189 -34.99 21.59 30.58
CA ASP A 189 -34.43 21.57 31.92
C ASP A 189 -33.77 20.20 32.20
N PRO A 190 -32.42 20.11 32.24
CA PRO A 190 -31.71 18.85 32.44
C PRO A 190 -31.79 18.34 33.89
N THR A 191 -32.38 19.10 34.81
CA THR A 191 -32.58 18.68 36.21
C THR A 191 -33.90 17.93 36.43
N LYS A 192 -34.78 17.93 35.44
CA LYS A 192 -36.05 17.19 35.46
C LYS A 192 -35.88 15.90 34.70
N SER A 193 -35.96 14.76 35.40
CA SER A 193 -36.18 13.49 34.73
C SER A 193 -37.52 13.56 34.02
N ASP A 194 -37.55 13.32 32.71
CA ASP A 194 -38.76 13.29 31.89
C ASP A 194 -39.68 12.18 32.42
N THR A 195 -40.56 12.54 33.35
CA THR A 195 -41.52 11.65 34.01
C THR A 195 -42.96 12.04 33.63
N GLU A 196 -43.12 12.99 32.71
CA GLU A 196 -44.43 13.40 32.17
C GLU A 196 -44.68 12.69 30.83
N GLY A 197 -44.91 11.38 30.96
CA GLY A 197 -45.20 10.50 29.83
C GLY A 197 -45.73 9.14 30.28
N ARG A 198 -46.72 9.14 31.18
CA ARG A 198 -47.59 7.98 31.44
C ARG A 198 -49.05 8.42 31.51
#